data_AF-A0A1F7FSP0-F1
#
_entry.id   AF-A0A1F7FSP0-F1
#
_cell.length_a   1.000
_cell.length_b   1.000
_cell.length_c   1.000
_cell.angle_alpha   90.00
_cell.angle_beta   90.00
_cell.angle_gamma   90.00
#
_symmetry.space_group_name_H-M   'P 1'
#
loop_
_entity.id
_entity.type
_entity.pdbx_description
1 polymer ?
#
loop_
_entity_poly.entity_id
_entity_poly.type
_entity_poly.pdbx_seq_one_letter_code
_entity_poly.pdbx_strand_id
1 'polypeptide(L)'
;MSDNDEQLEKLPVMVPNREVFEITRMGLPLNLNDNLLCGLVIVLAIALQIRLSNTFLAEGLIAFGGFVGYLTMRYWILTRRYPEPGDLVIEDGLLSVPPSVNGGIATSFELSNCLVKMYYHKGKSGDLPSSIIFRLGAKVVKVNSLSIDLGKLEKALTARSVFIQKDYWSMGVYALALMIIGSLAVLLYLALTGDLG
;
A
#
# COMPACT_ATOMS: atom_id res chain seq x y z
N MET A 1 -2.80 -56.07 24.15
CA MET A 1 -3.64 -54.85 24.03
C MET A 1 -2.90 -53.90 23.12
N SER A 2 -3.54 -53.53 22.02
CA SER A 2 -2.97 -52.83 20.87
C SER A 2 -3.24 -51.33 21.02
N ASP A 3 -2.20 -50.52 21.21
CA ASP A 3 -2.26 -49.05 21.19
C ASP A 3 -1.90 -48.56 19.78
N ASN A 4 -2.82 -48.76 18.84
CA ASN A 4 -2.83 -48.11 17.53
C ASN A 4 -4.22 -47.52 17.38
N ASP A 5 -4.33 -46.19 17.44
CA ASP A 5 -5.43 -45.30 17.02
C ASP A 5 -5.17 -43.98 17.77
N GLU A 6 -4.98 -42.79 17.21
CA GLU A 6 -5.45 -42.22 15.96
C GLU A 6 -4.41 -41.19 15.48
N GLN A 7 -3.66 -41.48 14.41
CA GLN A 7 -3.09 -40.39 13.62
C GLN A 7 -4.25 -39.76 12.88
N LEU A 8 -4.79 -38.67 13.46
CA LEU A 8 -5.80 -37.83 12.86
C LEU A 8 -5.25 -37.34 11.50
N GLU A 9 -5.57 -38.07 10.43
CA GLU A 9 -5.29 -37.68 9.05
C GLU A 9 -5.91 -36.30 8.84
N LYS A 10 -5.07 -35.26 8.82
CA LYS A 10 -5.49 -33.94 8.37
C LYS A 10 -5.95 -34.09 6.93
N LEU A 11 -7.26 -34.14 6.74
CA LEU A 11 -7.91 -34.06 5.44
C LEU A 11 -7.20 -32.95 4.62
N PRO A 12 -6.80 -33.23 3.37
CA PRO A 12 -6.21 -32.20 2.53
C PRO A 12 -7.22 -31.07 2.44
N VAL A 13 -6.86 -29.90 2.98
CA VAL A 13 -7.68 -28.70 2.91
C VAL A 13 -7.77 -28.34 1.43
N MET A 14 -8.87 -28.77 0.79
CA MET A 14 -9.17 -28.37 -0.58
C MET A 14 -9.26 -26.86 -0.62
N VAL A 15 -8.40 -26.26 -1.42
CA VAL A 15 -8.40 -24.81 -1.62
C VAL A 15 -9.76 -24.43 -2.22
N PRO A 16 -10.47 -23.45 -1.66
CA PRO A 16 -11.77 -23.05 -2.20
C PRO A 16 -11.61 -22.65 -3.65
N ASN A 17 -12.50 -23.12 -4.54
CA ASN A 17 -12.36 -22.82 -5.97
C ASN A 17 -12.46 -21.32 -6.26
N ARG A 18 -13.26 -20.62 -5.45
CA ARG A 18 -13.47 -19.17 -5.51
C ARG A 18 -13.04 -18.51 -4.21
N GLU A 19 -12.14 -17.54 -4.30
CA GLU A 19 -11.77 -16.65 -3.20
C GLU A 19 -11.98 -15.20 -3.59
N VAL A 20 -12.64 -14.45 -2.70
CA VAL A 20 -12.98 -13.04 -2.91
C VAL A 20 -12.19 -12.21 -1.90
N PHE A 21 -11.56 -11.16 -2.40
CA PHE A 21 -10.83 -10.21 -1.59
C PHE A 21 -11.39 -8.81 -1.82
N GLU A 22 -12.02 -8.29 -0.78
CA GLU A 22 -12.58 -6.94 -0.78
C GLU A 22 -11.45 -5.91 -0.82
N ILE A 23 -11.57 -4.94 -1.73
CA ILE A 23 -10.57 -3.89 -1.89
C ILE A 23 -10.97 -2.65 -1.12
N THR A 24 -10.18 -2.27 -0.13
CA THR A 24 -10.37 -1.03 0.59
C THR A 24 -9.97 0.18 -0.26
N ARG A 25 -10.88 1.16 -0.35
CA ARG A 25 -10.68 2.41 -1.11
C ARG A 25 -9.40 3.15 -0.71
N MET A 26 -9.02 3.09 0.57
CA MET A 26 -7.82 3.74 1.11
C MET A 26 -6.51 3.23 0.49
N GLY A 27 -6.46 2.04 -0.09
CA GLY A 27 -5.27 1.60 -0.79
C GLY A 27 -5.23 1.96 -2.28
N LEU A 28 -6.31 2.51 -2.85
CA LEU A 28 -6.34 2.79 -4.28
C LEU A 28 -5.38 3.93 -4.66
N PRO A 29 -4.70 3.83 -5.82
CA PRO A 29 -3.79 4.86 -6.27
C PRO A 29 -4.57 6.14 -6.62
N LEU A 30 -4.05 7.30 -6.20
CA LEU A 30 -4.51 8.60 -6.67
C LEU A 30 -3.60 9.08 -7.80
N ASN A 31 -4.16 9.82 -8.76
CA ASN A 31 -3.35 10.50 -9.78
C ASN A 31 -2.53 11.62 -9.12
N LEU A 32 -1.48 12.08 -9.81
CA LEU A 32 -0.56 13.11 -9.32
C LEU A 32 -1.30 14.37 -8.82
N ASN A 33 -2.27 14.87 -9.59
CA ASN A 33 -3.03 16.08 -9.22
C ASN A 33 -3.78 15.91 -7.90
N ASP A 34 -4.40 14.76 -7.68
CA ASP A 34 -5.15 14.47 -6.47
C ASP A 34 -4.22 14.26 -5.26
N ASN A 35 -3.06 13.65 -5.49
CA ASN A 35 -2.01 13.54 -4.47
C ASN A 35 -1.47 14.91 -4.07
N LEU A 36 -1.27 15.83 -5.03
CA LEU A 36 -0.84 17.21 -4.75
C LEU A 36 -1.90 17.95 -3.91
N LEU A 37 -3.18 17.78 -4.24
CA LEU A 37 -4.28 18.37 -3.48
C LEU A 37 -4.33 17.85 -2.03
N CYS A 38 -4.10 16.54 -1.83
CA CYS A 38 -3.97 15.98 -0.49
C CYS A 38 -2.73 16.52 0.23
N GLY A 39 -1.58 16.56 -0.46
CA GLY A 39 -0.31 17.03 0.08
C GLY A 39 -0.33 18.50 0.51
N LEU A 40 -1.15 19.34 -0.14
CA LEU A 40 -1.34 20.74 0.23
C LEU A 40 -1.84 20.90 1.68
N VAL A 41 -2.65 19.95 2.18
CA VAL A 41 -3.10 19.95 3.59
C VAL A 41 -1.93 19.78 4.55
N ILE A 42 -0.96 18.93 4.21
CA ILE A 42 0.25 18.72 5.01
C ILE A 42 1.12 19.98 4.97
N VAL A 43 1.31 20.56 3.78
CA VAL A 43 2.09 21.81 3.62
C VAL A 43 1.46 22.95 4.42
N LEU A 44 0.13 23.08 4.39
CA LEU A 44 -0.59 24.08 5.18
C LEU A 44 -0.41 23.86 6.68
N ALA A 45 -0.49 22.62 7.15
CA ALA A 45 -0.26 22.29 8.56
C ALA A 45 1.16 22.65 9.01
N ILE A 46 2.17 22.33 8.19
CA ILE A 46 3.57 22.71 8.46
C ILE A 46 3.74 24.23 8.48
N ALA A 47 3.17 24.95 7.51
CA ALA A 47 3.24 26.40 7.46
C ALA A 47 2.59 27.06 8.67
N LEU A 48 1.46 26.51 9.14
CA LEU A 48 0.79 26.95 10.36
C LEU A 48 1.62 26.64 11.62
N GLN A 49 2.28 25.48 11.68
CA GLN A 49 3.20 25.15 12.78
C GLN A 49 4.37 26.13 12.84
N ILE A 50 5.03 26.42 11.72
CA ILE A 50 6.15 27.38 11.67
C ILE A 50 5.70 28.77 12.16
N ARG A 51 4.49 29.20 11.78
CA ARG A 51 3.97 30.51 12.18
C ARG A 51 3.54 30.59 13.65
N LEU A 52 3.21 29.46 14.27
CA LEU A 52 2.67 29.37 15.64
C LEU A 52 3.62 28.63 16.61
N SER A 53 4.89 28.50 16.24
CA SER A 53 5.91 27.68 16.90
C SER A 53 6.18 28.02 18.37
N ASN A 54 5.70 29.16 18.86
CA ASN A 54 5.90 29.59 20.25
C ASN A 54 4.89 28.96 21.24
N THR A 55 4.04 28.03 20.80
CA THR A 55 3.05 27.36 21.64
C THR A 55 3.19 25.85 21.53
N PHE A 56 3.89 25.24 22.49
CA PHE A 56 4.17 23.79 22.54
C PHE A 56 2.92 22.90 22.46
N LEU A 57 1.78 23.37 23.00
CA LEU A 57 0.47 22.70 22.88
C LEU A 57 -0.16 22.84 21.47
N ALA A 58 0.12 23.95 20.77
CA ALA A 58 -0.42 24.22 19.44
C ALA A 58 0.32 23.42 18.35
N GLU A 59 1.62 23.18 18.49
CA GLU A 59 2.39 22.41 17.50
C GLU A 59 1.84 20.99 17.32
N GLY A 60 1.57 20.29 18.43
CA GLY A 60 0.98 18.95 18.39
C GLY A 60 -0.44 18.93 17.83
N LEU A 61 -1.27 19.92 18.20
CA LEU A 61 -2.64 20.06 17.71
C LEU A 61 -2.71 20.35 16.21
N ILE A 62 -1.81 21.19 15.69
CA ILE A 62 -1.75 21.52 14.26
C ILE A 62 -1.21 20.33 13.45
N ALA A 63 -0.19 19.62 13.94
CA ALA A 63 0.28 18.38 13.29
C ALA A 63 -0.84 17.34 13.22
N PHE A 64 -1.52 17.10 14.34
CA PHE A 64 -2.61 16.16 14.41
C PHE A 64 -3.78 16.56 13.49
N GLY A 65 -4.18 17.84 13.52
CA GLY A 65 -5.21 18.38 12.64
C GLY A 65 -4.84 18.29 11.16
N GLY A 66 -3.58 18.55 10.81
CA GLY A 66 -3.05 18.37 9.45
C GLY A 66 -3.10 16.91 8.99
N PHE A 67 -2.73 15.97 9.88
CA PHE A 67 -2.80 14.54 9.59
C PHE A 67 -4.25 14.06 9.39
N VAL A 68 -5.16 14.42 10.30
CA VAL A 68 -6.59 14.09 10.18
C VAL A 68 -7.17 14.72 8.91
N GLY A 69 -6.88 16.00 8.65
CA GLY A 69 -7.33 16.69 7.45
C GLY A 69 -6.83 16.03 6.16
N TYR A 70 -5.56 15.59 6.13
CA TYR A 70 -5.01 14.83 5.03
C TYR A 70 -5.78 13.51 4.81
N LEU A 71 -6.01 12.74 5.87
CA LEU A 71 -6.75 11.48 5.78
C LEU A 71 -8.19 11.70 5.28
N THR A 72 -8.89 12.71 5.81
CA THR A 72 -10.27 13.03 5.41
C THR A 72 -10.34 13.49 3.96
N MET A 73 -9.44 14.40 3.54
CA MET A 73 -9.39 14.87 2.15
C MET A 73 -9.08 13.74 1.19
N ARG A 74 -8.10 12.91 1.54
CA ARG A 74 -7.73 11.73 0.75
C ARG A 74 -8.90 10.76 0.62
N TYR A 75 -9.58 10.46 1.72
CA TYR A 75 -10.76 9.59 1.71
C TYR A 75 -11.86 10.17 0.82
N TRP A 76 -12.14 11.48 0.92
CA TRP A 76 -13.16 12.15 0.13
C TRP A 76 -12.90 12.12 -1.38
N ILE A 77 -11.64 12.33 -1.81
CA ILE A 77 -11.28 12.20 -3.23
C ILE A 77 -11.44 10.75 -3.69
N LEU A 78 -11.01 9.80 -2.88
CA LEU A 78 -11.14 8.37 -3.19
C LEU A 78 -12.60 7.93 -3.35
N THR A 79 -13.51 8.42 -2.51
CA THR A 79 -14.94 8.09 -2.65
C THR A 79 -15.57 8.70 -3.89
N ARG A 80 -15.13 9.89 -4.32
CA ARG A 80 -15.58 10.50 -5.59
C ARG A 80 -15.07 9.76 -6.81
N ARG A 81 -13.83 9.29 -6.78
CA ARG A 81 -13.19 8.65 -7.94
C ARG A 81 -13.54 7.17 -8.06
N TYR A 82 -13.72 6.49 -6.94
CA TYR A 82 -14.00 5.07 -6.86
C TYR A 82 -15.33 4.84 -6.14
N PRO A 83 -16.46 5.20 -6.77
CA PRO A 83 -17.78 5.05 -6.16
C PRO A 83 -18.11 3.59 -5.83
N GLU A 84 -17.52 2.63 -6.55
CA GLU A 84 -17.66 1.20 -6.28
C GLU A 84 -16.27 0.57 -6.05
N PRO A 85 -15.88 0.29 -4.78
CA PRO A 85 -14.76 -0.58 -4.50
C PRO A 85 -15.16 -1.97 -4.98
N GLY A 86 -14.56 -2.44 -6.07
CA GLY A 86 -14.79 -3.80 -6.54
C GLY A 86 -13.94 -4.83 -5.80
N ASP A 87 -14.26 -6.09 -5.99
CA ASP A 87 -13.54 -7.22 -5.39
C ASP A 87 -12.48 -7.78 -6.33
N LEU A 88 -11.34 -8.16 -5.77
CA LEU A 88 -10.38 -9.02 -6.45
C LEU A 88 -10.79 -10.46 -6.23
N VAL A 89 -11.07 -11.19 -7.31
CA VAL A 89 -11.59 -12.57 -7.24
C VAL A 89 -10.61 -13.52 -7.90
N ILE A 90 -10.29 -14.61 -7.22
CA ILE A 90 -9.56 -15.75 -7.78
C ILE A 90 -10.56 -16.89 -7.96
N GLU A 91 -10.80 -17.30 -9.20
CA GLU A 91 -11.76 -18.36 -9.53
C GLU A 91 -11.24 -19.16 -10.72
N ASP A 92 -11.24 -20.49 -10.65
CA ASP A 92 -10.81 -21.40 -11.74
C ASP A 92 -9.43 -21.06 -12.34
N GLY A 93 -8.50 -20.56 -11.52
CA GLY A 93 -7.16 -20.15 -11.99
C GLY A 93 -7.11 -18.80 -12.71
N LEU A 94 -8.24 -18.11 -12.84
CA LEU A 94 -8.35 -16.73 -13.32
C LEU A 94 -8.31 -15.76 -12.14
N LEU A 95 -7.54 -14.69 -12.29
CA LEU A 95 -7.58 -13.53 -11.42
C LEU A 95 -8.43 -12.45 -12.09
N SER A 96 -9.57 -12.13 -11.48
CA SER A 96 -10.42 -11.01 -11.87
C SER A 96 -10.08 -9.78 -11.02
N VAL A 97 -9.65 -8.72 -11.69
CA VAL A 97 -9.22 -7.46 -11.10
C VAL A 97 -10.28 -6.39 -11.39
N PRO A 98 -10.76 -5.69 -10.36
CA PRO A 98 -11.78 -4.67 -10.54
C PRO A 98 -11.20 -3.39 -11.18
N PRO A 99 -12.06 -2.57 -11.82
CA PRO A 99 -11.67 -1.29 -12.42
C PRO A 99 -10.90 -0.37 -11.49
N SER A 100 -11.23 -0.40 -10.20
CA SER A 100 -10.63 0.44 -9.15
C SER A 100 -9.10 0.29 -9.07
N VAL A 101 -8.58 -0.91 -9.33
CA VAL A 101 -7.14 -1.23 -9.25
C VAL A 101 -6.43 -1.05 -10.59
N ASN A 102 -7.18 -1.18 -11.70
CA ASN A 102 -6.61 -1.18 -13.05
C ASN A 102 -7.06 0.02 -13.88
N GLY A 103 -6.95 1.22 -13.32
CA GLY A 103 -7.14 2.47 -14.07
C GLY A 103 -8.52 2.66 -14.71
N GLY A 104 -9.56 2.06 -14.14
CA GLY A 104 -10.93 2.12 -14.64
C GLY A 104 -11.33 0.98 -15.59
N ILE A 105 -10.44 0.01 -15.85
CA ILE A 105 -10.72 -1.11 -16.76
C ILE A 105 -10.77 -2.42 -15.97
N ALA A 106 -11.94 -3.07 -15.91
CA ALA A 106 -12.04 -4.43 -15.38
C ALA A 106 -11.24 -5.39 -16.25
N THR A 107 -10.41 -6.24 -15.64
CA THR A 107 -9.60 -7.21 -16.38
C THR A 107 -9.55 -8.52 -15.63
N SER A 108 -9.70 -9.62 -16.37
CA SER A 108 -9.39 -10.96 -15.89
C SER A 108 -8.21 -11.54 -16.65
N PHE A 109 -7.42 -12.37 -16.00
CA PHE A 109 -6.32 -13.09 -16.63
C PHE A 109 -5.94 -14.36 -15.89
N GLU A 110 -5.38 -15.32 -16.62
CA GLU A 110 -4.92 -16.58 -16.05
C GLU A 110 -3.68 -16.36 -15.18
N LEU A 111 -3.72 -16.85 -13.94
CA LEU A 111 -2.61 -16.78 -12.99
C LEU A 111 -1.37 -17.55 -13.47
N SER A 112 -1.57 -18.65 -14.22
CA SER A 112 -0.50 -19.46 -14.81
C SER A 112 0.41 -18.65 -15.75
N ASN A 113 -0.17 -17.68 -16.45
CA ASN A 113 0.55 -16.84 -17.42
C ASN A 113 1.12 -15.56 -16.80
N CYS A 114 0.94 -15.37 -15.48
CA CYS A 114 1.33 -14.16 -14.79
C CYS A 114 2.62 -14.31 -14.00
N LEU A 115 3.50 -13.31 -14.13
CA LEU A 115 4.61 -13.15 -13.22
C LEU A 115 4.09 -12.39 -11.98
N VAL A 116 4.10 -13.07 -10.84
CA VAL A 116 3.68 -12.50 -9.55
C VAL A 116 4.91 -12.11 -8.75
N LYS A 117 4.99 -10.83 -8.38
CA LYS A 117 6.09 -10.28 -7.58
C LYS A 117 5.54 -9.59 -6.34
N MET A 118 6.02 -9.97 -5.17
CA MET A 118 5.57 -9.44 -3.89
C MET A 118 6.71 -8.72 -3.19
N TYR A 119 6.45 -7.48 -2.82
CA TYR A 119 7.39 -6.59 -2.15
C TYR A 119 7.16 -6.60 -0.65
N TYR A 120 8.26 -6.67 0.10
CA TYR A 120 8.24 -6.65 1.56
C TYR A 120 9.06 -5.49 2.10
N HIS A 121 8.61 -4.94 3.23
CA HIS A 121 9.40 -4.08 4.09
C HIS A 121 10.07 -4.95 5.16
N LYS A 122 11.40 -4.84 5.28
CA LYS A 122 12.13 -5.44 6.39
C LYS A 122 11.82 -4.68 7.67
N GLY A 123 11.07 -5.30 8.57
CA GLY A 123 10.80 -4.81 9.92
C GLY A 123 11.66 -5.52 10.96
N LYS A 124 11.84 -4.89 12.14
CA LYS A 124 12.54 -5.49 13.28
C LYS A 124 11.81 -6.71 13.85
N SER A 125 10.49 -6.78 13.67
CA SER A 125 9.59 -7.82 14.20
C SER A 125 9.10 -8.82 13.13
N GLY A 126 9.63 -8.74 11.91
CA GLY A 126 9.24 -9.59 10.79
C GLY A 126 9.10 -8.82 9.48
N ASP A 127 9.01 -9.57 8.38
CA ASP A 127 8.80 -9.00 7.04
C ASP A 127 7.32 -8.66 6.85
N LEU A 128 7.06 -7.40 6.49
CA LEU A 128 5.70 -6.89 6.27
C LEU A 128 5.44 -6.74 4.77
N PRO A 129 4.42 -7.39 4.20
CA PRO A 129 4.12 -7.24 2.79
C PRO A 129 3.64 -5.81 2.50
N SER A 130 4.23 -5.18 1.49
CA SER A 130 3.94 -3.79 1.09
C SER A 130 3.06 -3.69 -0.13
N SER A 131 3.35 -4.51 -1.15
CA SER A 131 2.59 -4.55 -2.38
C SER A 131 2.84 -5.84 -3.15
N ILE A 132 1.88 -6.22 -3.97
CA ILE A 132 1.98 -7.31 -4.93
C ILE A 132 1.77 -6.74 -6.33
N ILE A 133 2.52 -7.26 -7.30
CA ILE A 133 2.42 -6.90 -8.70
C ILE A 133 2.15 -8.17 -9.49
N PHE A 134 1.08 -8.12 -10.29
CA PHE A 134 0.76 -9.12 -11.31
C PHE A 134 1.15 -8.55 -12.67
N ARG A 135 2.03 -9.24 -13.39
CA ARG A 135 2.45 -8.85 -14.73
C ARG A 135 2.05 -9.91 -15.75
N LEU A 136 1.28 -9.49 -16.75
CA LEU A 136 0.90 -10.28 -17.92
C LEU A 136 1.35 -9.53 -19.18
N GLY A 137 2.51 -9.90 -19.73
CA GLY A 137 3.13 -9.18 -20.84
C GLY A 137 3.36 -7.70 -20.49
N ALA A 138 2.72 -6.79 -21.23
CA ALA A 138 2.78 -5.34 -20.99
C ALA A 138 1.80 -4.84 -19.90
N LYS A 139 0.81 -5.65 -19.51
CA LYS A 139 -0.16 -5.27 -18.47
C LYS A 139 0.45 -5.50 -17.09
N VAL A 140 0.37 -4.49 -16.24
CA VAL A 140 0.89 -4.52 -14.87
C VAL A 140 -0.20 -4.04 -13.93
N VAL A 141 -0.64 -4.93 -13.05
CA VAL A 141 -1.61 -4.62 -11.98
C VAL A 141 -0.85 -4.61 -10.66
N LYS A 142 -0.94 -3.51 -9.91
CA LYS A 142 -0.30 -3.37 -8.60
C LYS A 142 -1.36 -3.19 -7.52
N VAL A 143 -1.27 -3.99 -6.46
CA VAL A 143 -2.11 -3.89 -5.27
C VAL A 143 -1.21 -3.68 -4.06
N ASN A 144 -1.58 -2.78 -3.14
CA ASN A 144 -0.78 -2.50 -1.94
C ASN A 144 -1.45 -3.06 -0.67
N SER A 145 -0.70 -3.08 0.43
CA SER A 145 -1.20 -3.58 1.72
C SER A 145 -2.26 -2.70 2.38
N LEU A 146 -2.45 -1.48 1.89
CA LEU A 146 -3.53 -0.60 2.33
C LEU A 146 -4.86 -0.91 1.62
N SER A 147 -4.81 -1.65 0.51
CA SER A 147 -5.96 -2.05 -0.31
C SER A 147 -6.55 -3.39 0.10
N ILE A 148 -5.73 -4.29 0.66
CA ILE A 148 -6.10 -5.70 0.84
C ILE A 148 -5.16 -6.34 1.87
N ASP A 149 -5.63 -7.38 2.55
CA ASP A 149 -4.75 -8.26 3.32
C ASP A 149 -3.87 -9.10 2.37
N LEU A 150 -2.66 -8.59 2.12
CA LEU A 150 -1.68 -9.27 1.27
C LEU A 150 -1.23 -10.61 1.86
N GLY A 151 -1.31 -10.83 3.17
CA GLY A 151 -0.96 -12.10 3.80
C GLY A 151 -1.97 -13.20 3.47
N LYS A 152 -3.26 -12.86 3.44
CA LYS A 152 -4.31 -13.78 2.96
C LYS A 152 -4.15 -14.05 1.46
N LEU A 153 -3.87 -13.02 0.67
CA LEU A 153 -3.67 -13.16 -0.77
C LEU A 153 -2.43 -14.03 -1.11
N GLU A 154 -1.32 -13.86 -0.40
CA GLU A 154 -0.12 -14.70 -0.56
C GLU A 154 -0.44 -16.17 -0.29
N LYS A 155 -1.14 -16.46 0.81
CA LYS A 155 -1.56 -17.82 1.16
C LYS A 155 -2.46 -18.43 0.08
N ALA A 156 -3.42 -17.67 -0.41
CA ALA A 156 -4.35 -18.10 -1.47
C ALA A 156 -3.63 -18.44 -2.78
N LEU A 157 -2.67 -17.61 -3.19
CA LEU A 157 -1.86 -17.83 -4.38
C LEU A 157 -0.93 -19.03 -4.22
N THR A 158 -0.26 -19.15 -3.08
CA THR A 158 0.65 -20.27 -2.78
C THR A 158 -0.11 -21.59 -2.70
N ALA A 159 -1.31 -21.59 -2.12
CA ALA A 159 -2.17 -22.78 -2.05
C ALA A 159 -2.60 -23.27 -3.44
N ARG A 160 -2.63 -22.39 -4.45
CA ARG A 160 -2.89 -22.69 -5.87
C ARG A 160 -1.61 -22.92 -6.68
N SER A 161 -0.49 -23.17 -6.01
CA SER A 161 0.82 -23.41 -6.64
C SER A 161 1.33 -22.27 -7.52
N VAL A 162 0.86 -21.04 -7.29
CA VAL A 162 1.37 -19.86 -8.00
C VAL A 162 2.72 -19.46 -7.41
N PHE A 163 3.73 -19.36 -8.26
CA PHE A 163 5.07 -18.92 -7.84
C PHE A 163 5.08 -17.41 -7.58
N ILE A 164 5.51 -17.01 -6.38
CA ILE A 164 5.61 -15.60 -5.97
C ILE A 164 7.08 -15.22 -5.81
N GLN A 165 7.55 -14.30 -6.65
CA GLN A 165 8.89 -13.73 -6.50
C GLN A 165 8.88 -12.72 -5.35
N LYS A 166 9.61 -13.02 -4.27
CA LYS A 166 9.78 -12.10 -3.14
C LYS A 166 10.90 -11.09 -3.45
N ASP A 167 10.62 -9.82 -3.19
CA ASP A 167 11.61 -8.74 -3.33
C ASP A 167 11.50 -7.78 -2.13
N TYR A 168 12.61 -7.17 -1.76
CA TYR A 168 12.69 -6.35 -0.56
C TYR A 168 12.83 -4.88 -0.96
N TRP A 169 11.84 -4.07 -0.57
CA TRP A 169 11.90 -2.63 -0.76
C TRP A 169 12.85 -2.01 0.28
N SER A 170 13.98 -1.47 -0.17
CA SER A 170 14.84 -0.63 0.67
C SER A 170 14.30 0.80 0.75
N MET A 171 13.16 0.98 1.44
CA MET A 171 12.64 2.31 1.82
C MET A 171 13.73 3.22 2.40
N GLY A 172 14.70 2.62 3.10
CA GLY A 172 15.84 3.33 3.68
C GLY A 172 16.64 4.16 2.69
N VAL A 173 16.79 3.74 1.43
CA VAL A 173 17.60 4.49 0.45
C VAL A 173 16.88 5.74 -0.04
N TYR A 174 15.58 5.63 -0.36
CA TYR A 174 14.78 6.76 -0.83
C TYR A 174 14.43 7.75 0.29
N ALA A 175 14.12 7.25 1.50
CA ALA A 175 13.89 8.10 2.66
C ALA A 175 15.16 8.87 3.06
N LEU A 176 16.33 8.23 2.99
CA LEU A 176 17.62 8.88 3.22
C LEU A 176 17.94 9.89 2.12
N ALA A 177 17.65 9.58 0.85
CA ALA A 177 17.79 10.53 -0.25
C ALA A 177 16.87 11.75 -0.08
N LEU A 178 15.60 11.56 0.29
CA LEU A 178 14.66 12.66 0.55
C LEU A 178 15.06 13.50 1.77
N MET A 179 15.57 12.87 2.85
CA MET A 179 16.11 13.59 4.00
C MET A 179 17.36 14.40 3.63
N ILE A 180 18.27 13.85 2.82
CA ILE A 180 19.44 14.57 2.33
C ILE A 180 19.03 15.76 1.46
N ILE A 181 18.07 15.58 0.55
CA ILE A 181 17.58 16.68 -0.29
C ILE A 181 16.90 17.75 0.56
N GLY A 182 16.07 17.34 1.54
CA GLY A 182 15.41 18.25 2.46
C GLY A 182 16.41 19.02 3.33
N SER A 183 17.43 18.36 3.87
CA SER A 183 18.47 19.02 4.66
C SER A 183 19.35 19.95 3.81
N LEU A 184 19.65 19.58 2.56
CA LEU A 184 20.34 20.47 1.63
C LEU A 184 19.50 21.73 1.33
N ALA A 185 18.20 21.59 1.12
CA ALA A 185 17.31 22.73 0.85
C ALA A 185 17.23 23.68 2.05
N VAL A 186 17.20 23.15 3.28
CA VAL A 186 17.23 23.95 4.51
C VAL A 186 18.58 24.67 4.68
N LEU A 187 19.70 23.96 4.47
CA LEU A 187 21.03 24.57 4.53
C LEU A 187 21.21 25.68 3.49
N LEU A 188 20.69 25.47 2.27
CA LEU A 188 20.74 26.46 1.21
C LEU A 188 19.90 27.70 1.56
N TYR A 189 18.72 27.49 2.15
CA TYR A 189 17.86 28.58 2.63
C TYR A 189 18.57 29.40 3.72
N LEU A 190 19.12 28.75 4.75
CA LEU A 190 19.85 29.42 5.83
C LEU A 190 21.09 30.18 5.32
N ALA A 191 21.77 29.64 4.30
CA ALA A 191 22.92 30.29 3.69
C ALA A 191 22.51 31.54 2.89
N LEU A 192 21.35 31.50 2.23
CA LEU A 192 20.80 32.63 1.47
C LEU A 192 20.21 33.72 2.39
N THR A 193 19.71 33.37 3.57
CA THR A 193 19.17 34.34 4.54
C THR A 193 20.22 34.91 5.50
N GLY A 194 21.47 34.45 5.43
CA GLY A 194 22.57 34.95 6.27
C GLY A 194 22.53 34.45 7.72
N ASP A 195 21.74 33.42 8.03
CA ASP A 195 21.55 32.86 9.37
C ASP A 195 22.57 31.74 9.71
N LEU A 196 23.54 31.50 8.83
CA LEU A 196 24.71 30.65 9.07
C LEU A 196 25.86 31.53 9.61
N GLY A 197 25.72 31.96 10.86
CA GLY A 197 26.71 32.71 11.63
C GLY A 197 26.99 32.03 12.97
#